data_AF-A0A353TAN2-F1
#
_entry.id   AF-A0A353TAN2-F1
#
_cell.length_a   1.000
_cell.length_b   1.000
_cell.length_c   1.000
_cell.angle_alpha   90.00
_cell.angle_beta   90.00
_cell.angle_gamma   90.00
#
_symmetry.space_group_name_H-M   'P 1'
#
loop_
_entity.id
_entity.type
_entity.pdbx_description
1 polymer ?
#
loop_
_entity_poly.entity_id
_entity_poly.type
_entity_poly.pdbx_seq_one_letter_code
_entity_poly.pdbx_strand_id
1 'polypeptide(L)'
;MIAINEKIRLAKPFLKWAGGKTQLLGEIENRLPNGFSTGQFITYVEPFVGGGAAFFYIAQNYPEIKKFYLYDVNSDLVNCYNAVKSKVKSLIKSLDEIESSFLSLNQENRKKFYLDIRKQFNHEKINNGGVEVAAKLIFLNKTCFNGLYRVNSKNEFNVPFGDYKNPKICDRENLLAVSEILQLAEIVCGDFIKSKKYINNKTFVYLDPPYRPLNATASFTSYSKDSFSEQDQIRLADFCREIERKGAKFLLSNSDPKNENKNDHFFENIFKGFDICRVKASRMINCKAIGRGQISELLITN
;
A
#
# COMPACT_ATOMS: atom_id res chain seq x y z
N MET A 1 19.97 35.40 -1.85
CA MET A 1 20.74 34.17 -1.60
C MET A 1 20.29 33.60 -0.28
N ILE A 2 19.41 32.60 -0.30
CA ILE A 2 19.00 31.84 0.90
C ILE A 2 19.61 30.45 0.76
N ALA A 3 20.14 29.97 1.88
CA ALA A 3 21.15 28.93 2.01
C ALA A 3 20.78 27.59 1.36
N ILE A 4 21.73 27.08 0.58
CA ILE A 4 21.76 25.73 0.02
C ILE A 4 22.28 24.80 1.13
N ASN A 5 21.41 24.32 2.03
CA ASN A 5 21.73 23.13 2.85
C ASN A 5 20.54 22.45 3.53
N GLU A 6 19.35 22.42 2.92
CA GLU A 6 18.33 21.46 3.32
C GLU A 6 18.55 20.15 2.55
N LYS A 7 19.01 19.13 3.26
CA LYS A 7 18.94 17.75 2.76
C LYS A 7 17.46 17.49 2.42
N ILE A 8 17.13 17.35 1.13
CA ILE A 8 15.78 17.03 0.68
C ILE A 8 15.33 15.77 1.43
N ARG A 9 14.35 15.93 2.32
CA ARG A 9 13.80 14.82 3.12
C ARG A 9 12.83 14.05 2.24
N LEU A 10 13.31 12.96 1.64
CA LEU A 10 12.47 12.10 0.80
C LEU A 10 11.49 11.29 1.67
N ALA A 11 10.20 11.50 1.45
CA ALA A 11 9.12 10.74 2.06
C ALA A 11 9.12 9.30 1.54
N LYS A 12 8.99 8.34 2.45
CA LYS A 12 8.94 6.91 2.15
C LYS A 12 7.75 6.25 2.86
N PRO A 13 7.25 5.11 2.34
CA PRO A 13 6.28 4.28 3.04
C PRO A 13 6.61 4.11 4.52
N PHE A 14 5.73 4.60 5.40
CA PHE A 14 5.95 4.57 6.85
C PHE A 14 5.55 3.22 7.47
N LEU A 15 4.67 2.46 6.81
CA LEU A 15 4.33 1.08 7.16
C LEU A 15 5.01 0.10 6.21
N LYS A 16 5.41 -1.06 6.73
CA LYS A 16 5.69 -2.21 5.88
C LYS A 16 4.36 -2.79 5.44
N TRP A 17 4.18 -2.94 4.12
CA TRP A 17 2.95 -3.42 3.53
C TRP A 17 3.24 -4.57 2.57
N ALA A 18 2.45 -5.64 2.65
CA ALA A 18 2.59 -6.76 1.73
C ALA A 18 2.31 -6.27 0.30
N GLY A 19 3.13 -6.71 -0.67
CA GLY A 19 3.01 -6.28 -2.06
C GLY A 19 3.57 -4.88 -2.36
N GLY A 20 4.25 -4.23 -1.41
CA GLY A 20 4.82 -2.88 -1.61
C GLY A 20 5.68 -2.75 -2.88
N LYS A 21 5.37 -1.75 -3.69
CA LYS A 21 5.89 -1.59 -5.07
C LYS A 21 7.23 -0.87 -5.19
N THR A 22 7.97 -0.70 -4.09
CA THR A 22 9.28 -0.02 -4.10
C THR A 22 10.25 -0.63 -5.12
N GLN A 23 10.25 -1.96 -5.30
CA GLN A 23 11.12 -2.64 -6.26
C GLN A 23 10.68 -2.49 -7.73
N LEU A 24 9.42 -2.11 -7.96
CA LEU A 24 8.85 -1.94 -9.29
C LEU A 24 8.75 -0.48 -9.73
N LEU A 25 9.24 0.47 -8.94
CA LEU A 25 9.15 1.90 -9.26
C LEU A 25 9.77 2.24 -10.62
N GLY A 26 10.92 1.65 -10.97
CA GLY A 26 11.52 1.85 -12.29
C GLY A 26 10.68 1.30 -13.45
N GLU A 27 10.01 0.15 -13.25
CA GLU A 27 9.09 -0.40 -14.26
C GLU A 27 7.80 0.41 -14.40
N ILE A 28 7.33 1.01 -13.29
CA ILE A 28 6.20 1.93 -13.27
C ILE A 28 6.56 3.22 -14.01
N GLU A 29 7.71 3.81 -13.68
CA GLU A 29 8.22 5.03 -14.32
C GLU A 29 8.37 4.88 -15.84
N ASN A 30 8.96 3.76 -16.29
CA ASN A 30 9.14 3.47 -17.72
C ASN A 30 7.82 3.31 -18.49
N ARG A 31 6.68 3.19 -17.79
CA ARG A 31 5.35 3.02 -18.38
C ARG A 31 4.42 4.18 -18.09
N LEU A 32 4.93 5.27 -17.52
CA LEU A 32 4.16 6.49 -17.45
C LEU A 32 3.84 6.97 -18.88
N PRO A 33 2.62 7.47 -19.12
CA PRO A 33 2.21 7.87 -20.45
C PRO A 33 3.03 9.06 -20.96
N ASN A 34 3.13 9.21 -22.28
CA ASN A 34 3.69 10.41 -22.87
C ASN A 34 2.98 11.66 -22.34
N GLY A 35 3.75 12.72 -22.07
CA GLY A 35 3.23 13.97 -21.51
C GLY A 35 3.00 13.97 -19.99
N PHE A 36 3.34 12.89 -19.29
CA PHE A 36 3.25 12.83 -17.82
C PHE A 36 4.07 13.92 -17.14
N SER A 37 5.31 14.15 -17.59
CA SER A 37 6.20 15.22 -17.10
C SER A 37 5.96 16.58 -17.75
N THR A 38 4.97 16.73 -18.63
CA THR A 38 4.71 18.00 -19.35
C THR A 38 3.40 18.67 -18.93
N GLY A 39 2.75 18.18 -17.86
CA GLY A 39 1.50 18.74 -17.35
C GLY A 39 0.24 18.35 -18.12
N GLN A 40 0.32 17.36 -19.02
CA GLN A 40 -0.88 16.76 -19.63
C GLN A 40 -1.75 16.07 -18.59
N PHE A 41 -1.10 15.52 -17.56
CA PHE A 41 -1.74 14.94 -16.39
C PHE A 41 -1.56 15.90 -15.22
N ILE A 42 -2.63 16.16 -14.50
CA ILE A 42 -2.62 17.01 -13.29
C ILE A 42 -3.21 16.31 -12.08
N THR A 43 -3.84 15.15 -12.30
CA THR A 43 -4.50 14.33 -11.27
C THR A 43 -3.91 12.93 -11.29
N TYR A 44 -3.56 12.44 -10.11
CA TYR A 44 -3.17 11.06 -9.87
C TYR A 44 -4.20 10.37 -8.99
N VAL A 45 -4.59 9.16 -9.35
CA VAL A 45 -5.52 8.34 -8.57
C VAL A 45 -4.87 6.98 -8.30
N GLU A 46 -4.84 6.56 -7.03
CA GLU A 46 -4.36 5.24 -6.62
C GLU A 46 -5.44 4.55 -5.79
N PRO A 47 -6.31 3.74 -6.42
CA PRO A 47 -7.47 3.16 -5.75
C PRO A 47 -7.15 2.04 -4.74
N PHE A 48 -5.89 1.61 -4.68
CA PHE A 48 -5.36 0.55 -3.81
C PHE A 48 -4.02 0.99 -3.21
N VAL A 49 -4.01 2.07 -2.43
CA VAL A 49 -2.78 2.75 -2.03
C VAL A 49 -1.83 1.84 -1.22
N GLY A 50 -2.36 0.98 -0.34
CA GLY A 50 -1.52 0.13 0.52
C GLY A 50 -0.40 0.93 1.21
N GLY A 51 0.86 0.52 0.99
CA GLY A 51 2.03 1.22 1.51
C GLY A 51 2.37 2.56 0.84
N GLY A 52 1.75 2.90 -0.29
CA GLY A 52 1.87 4.20 -0.97
C GLY A 52 3.18 4.42 -1.71
N ALA A 53 3.92 3.35 -2.04
CA ALA A 53 5.24 3.48 -2.69
C ALA A 53 5.17 4.25 -4.02
N ALA A 54 4.18 3.94 -4.86
CA ALA A 54 3.96 4.64 -6.12
C ALA A 54 3.53 6.09 -5.88
N PHE A 55 2.52 6.32 -5.03
CA PHE A 55 2.12 7.67 -4.62
C PHE A 55 3.29 8.55 -4.18
N PHE A 56 4.11 8.09 -3.21
CA PHE A 56 5.24 8.89 -2.73
C PHE A 56 6.26 9.16 -3.83
N TYR A 57 6.50 8.17 -4.71
CA TYR A 57 7.39 8.38 -5.85
C TYR A 57 6.85 9.46 -6.80
N ILE A 58 5.59 9.35 -7.20
CA ILE A 58 4.99 10.28 -8.15
C ILE A 58 4.90 11.70 -7.57
N ALA A 59 4.45 11.83 -6.33
CA ALA A 59 4.28 13.13 -5.69
C ALA A 59 5.58 13.91 -5.50
N GLN A 60 6.72 13.22 -5.40
CA GLN A 60 8.04 13.85 -5.21
C GLN A 60 8.77 14.13 -6.53
N ASN A 61 8.52 13.34 -7.58
CA ASN A 61 9.26 13.44 -8.84
C ASN A 61 8.51 14.15 -9.97
N TYR A 62 7.19 14.32 -9.86
CA TYR A 62 6.35 14.92 -10.90
C TYR A 62 5.53 16.08 -10.35
N PRO A 63 6.16 17.27 -10.17
CA PRO A 63 5.49 18.43 -9.60
C PRO A 63 4.30 18.92 -10.44
N GLU A 64 4.18 18.49 -11.70
CA GLU A 64 3.04 18.77 -12.58
C GLU A 64 1.74 18.18 -12.04
N ILE A 65 1.81 17.06 -11.31
CA ILE A 65 0.66 16.45 -10.66
C ILE A 65 0.27 17.27 -9.43
N LYS A 66 -0.93 17.86 -9.46
CA LYS A 66 -1.39 18.81 -8.43
C LYS A 66 -2.36 18.19 -7.43
N LYS A 67 -3.03 17.11 -7.79
CA LYS A 67 -4.07 16.46 -6.98
C LYS A 67 -3.87 14.96 -6.92
N PHE A 68 -3.95 14.41 -5.71
CA PHE A 68 -3.81 12.98 -5.48
C PHE A 68 -5.07 12.46 -4.79
N TYR A 69 -5.61 11.36 -5.29
CA TYR A 69 -6.77 10.69 -4.68
C TYR A 69 -6.40 9.25 -4.35
N LEU A 70 -6.28 8.96 -3.06
CA LEU A 70 -5.79 7.69 -2.55
C LEU A 70 -6.96 6.95 -1.89
N TYR A 71 -7.18 5.71 -2.30
CA TYR A 71 -8.21 4.86 -1.70
C TYR A 71 -7.60 3.58 -1.14
N ASP A 72 -8.22 3.09 -0.07
CA ASP A 72 -8.05 1.72 0.40
C ASP A 72 -9.34 1.28 1.10
N VAL A 73 -9.62 -0.01 1.08
CA VAL A 73 -10.75 -0.58 1.84
C VAL A 73 -10.40 -0.76 3.32
N ASN A 74 -9.11 -0.79 3.66
CA ASN A 74 -8.64 -0.98 5.01
C ASN A 74 -8.77 0.32 5.83
N SER A 75 -9.76 0.37 6.70
CA SER A 75 -10.02 1.53 7.57
C SER A 75 -8.88 1.84 8.54
N ASP A 76 -8.16 0.82 9.03
CA ASP A 76 -7.05 1.02 9.98
C ASP A 76 -5.87 1.70 9.28
N LEU A 77 -5.59 1.30 8.02
CA LEU A 77 -4.58 1.92 7.17
C LEU A 77 -4.95 3.37 6.85
N VAL A 78 -6.18 3.61 6.42
CA VAL A 78 -6.67 4.97 6.10
C VAL A 78 -6.64 5.86 7.35
N ASN A 79 -6.97 5.33 8.52
CA ASN A 79 -6.79 6.05 9.78
C ASN A 79 -5.33 6.46 10.01
N CYS A 80 -4.37 5.57 9.74
CA CYS A 80 -2.95 5.89 9.87
C CYS A 80 -2.51 7.01 8.92
N TYR A 81 -2.88 6.94 7.64
CA TYR A 81 -2.62 8.02 6.69
C TYR A 81 -3.21 9.35 7.17
N ASN A 82 -4.46 9.35 7.64
CA ASN A 82 -5.11 10.57 8.14
C ASN A 82 -4.47 11.10 9.43
N ALA A 83 -4.03 10.23 10.34
CA ALA A 83 -3.30 10.61 11.54
C ALA A 83 -1.94 11.26 11.19
N VAL A 84 -1.21 10.69 10.23
CA VAL A 84 0.06 11.27 9.74
C VAL A 84 -0.22 12.59 9.02
N LYS A 85 -1.27 12.69 8.21
CA LYS A 85 -1.62 13.92 7.49
C LYS A 85 -2.00 15.06 8.43
N SER A 86 -2.85 14.80 9.42
CA SER A 86 -3.55 15.86 10.18
C SER A 86 -3.06 16.05 11.62
N LYS A 87 -2.39 15.05 12.20
CA LYS A 87 -2.01 15.02 13.62
C LYS A 87 -0.58 14.48 13.83
N VAL A 88 0.32 14.70 12.87
CA VAL A 88 1.69 14.15 12.87
C VAL A 88 2.45 14.40 14.19
N LYS A 89 2.34 15.59 14.77
CA LYS A 89 3.04 15.95 16.01
C LYS A 89 2.55 15.12 17.20
N SER A 90 1.23 14.95 17.32
CA SER A 90 0.64 14.10 18.36
C SER A 90 0.99 12.63 18.13
N LEU A 91 0.95 12.17 16.87
CA LEU A 91 1.34 10.80 16.52
C LEU A 91 2.79 10.50 16.89
N ILE A 92 3.72 11.40 16.57
CA ILE A 92 5.14 11.28 16.92
C ILE A 92 5.30 11.20 18.44
N LYS A 93 4.58 12.04 19.20
CA LYS A 93 4.63 12.00 20.67
C LYS A 93 4.20 10.63 21.20
N SER A 94 3.04 10.12 20.77
CA SER A 94 2.55 8.81 21.21
C SER A 94 3.49 7.67 20.80
N LEU A 95 4.09 7.75 19.60
CA LEU A 95 5.09 6.76 19.14
C LEU A 95 6.39 6.83 19.94
N ASP A 96 6.89 8.02 20.26
CA ASP A 96 8.09 8.22 21.08
C ASP A 96 7.88 7.62 22.50
N GLU A 97 6.70 7.83 23.09
CA GLU A 97 6.33 7.28 24.41
C GLU A 97 6.23 5.75 24.39
N ILE A 98 5.57 5.18 23.37
CA ILE A 98 5.47 3.73 23.17
C ILE A 98 6.86 3.13 22.92
N GLU A 99 7.68 3.74 22.05
CA GLU A 99 9.03 3.28 21.72
C GLU A 99 9.94 3.29 22.96
N SER A 100 9.96 4.39 23.72
CA SER A 100 10.76 4.51 24.95
C SER A 100 10.37 3.47 25.99
N SER A 101 9.06 3.29 26.19
CA SER A 101 8.52 2.28 27.12
C SER A 101 8.91 0.87 26.67
N PHE A 102 8.78 0.56 25.38
CA PHE A 102 9.11 -0.75 24.83
C PHE A 102 10.61 -1.05 24.88
N LEU A 103 11.45 -0.09 24.50
CA LEU A 103 12.90 -0.30 24.40
C LEU A 103 13.58 -0.43 25.77
N SER A 104 13.01 0.16 26.83
CA SER A 104 13.52 0.01 28.21
C SER A 104 13.28 -1.38 28.82
N LEU A 105 12.42 -2.20 28.22
CA LEU A 105 12.09 -3.53 28.71
C LEU A 105 13.07 -4.61 28.20
N ASN A 106 13.23 -5.65 29.02
CA ASN A 106 13.86 -6.91 28.60
C ASN A 106 12.97 -7.66 27.57
N GLN A 107 13.51 -8.69 26.94
CA GLN A 107 12.84 -9.42 25.86
C GLN A 107 11.49 -10.04 26.28
N GLU A 108 11.42 -10.65 27.47
CA GLU A 108 10.19 -11.26 27.98
C GLU A 108 9.09 -10.20 28.18
N ASN A 109 9.43 -9.07 28.78
CA ASN A 109 8.51 -7.98 29.03
C ASN A 109 8.13 -7.23 27.75
N ARG A 110 9.02 -7.13 26.76
CA ARG A 110 8.70 -6.63 25.41
C ARG A 110 7.60 -7.46 24.75
N LYS A 111 7.66 -8.79 24.86
CA LYS A 111 6.61 -9.67 24.32
C LYS A 111 5.27 -9.44 25.03
N LYS A 112 5.26 -9.30 26.35
CA LYS A 112 4.03 -8.99 27.12
C LYS A 112 3.45 -7.63 26.69
N PHE A 113 4.30 -6.60 26.65
CA PHE A 113 3.94 -5.26 26.19
C PHE A 113 3.32 -5.27 24.78
N TYR A 114 3.93 -5.99 23.84
CA TYR A 114 3.38 -6.16 22.49
C TYR A 114 1.97 -6.77 22.50
N LEU A 115 1.76 -7.83 23.29
CA LEU A 115 0.46 -8.50 23.39
C LEU A 115 -0.61 -7.59 24.00
N ASP A 116 -0.24 -6.76 24.97
CA ASP A 116 -1.12 -5.79 25.60
C ASP A 116 -1.52 -4.67 24.63
N ILE A 117 -0.56 -4.08 23.92
CA ILE A 117 -0.85 -3.09 22.87
C ILE A 117 -1.71 -3.70 21.76
N ARG A 118 -1.47 -4.95 21.37
CA ARG A 118 -2.30 -5.66 20.38
C ARG A 118 -3.74 -5.82 20.87
N LYS A 119 -3.94 -6.16 22.14
CA LYS A 119 -5.28 -6.26 22.75
C LYS A 119 -5.98 -4.91 22.77
N GLN A 120 -5.28 -3.84 23.17
CA GLN A 120 -5.83 -2.48 23.17
C GLN A 120 -6.19 -2.02 21.76
N PHE A 121 -5.30 -2.23 20.78
CA PHE A 121 -5.57 -1.91 19.37
C PHE A 121 -6.86 -2.55 18.87
N ASN A 122 -7.03 -3.87 19.10
CA ASN A 122 -8.21 -4.61 18.67
C ASN A 122 -9.50 -4.13 19.34
N HIS A 123 -9.42 -3.66 20.59
CA HIS A 123 -10.56 -3.10 21.31
C HIS A 123 -10.92 -1.70 20.81
N GLU A 124 -9.92 -0.82 20.67
CA GLU A 124 -10.13 0.60 20.37
C GLU A 124 -10.47 0.86 18.90
N LYS A 125 -9.97 0.04 17.95
CA LYS A 125 -10.20 0.25 16.51
C LYS A 125 -11.69 0.22 16.12
N ILE A 126 -12.56 -0.34 16.96
CA ILE A 126 -14.01 -0.45 16.73
C ILE A 126 -14.68 0.94 16.78
N ASN A 127 -14.14 1.90 17.54
CA ASN A 127 -14.79 3.19 17.83
C ASN A 127 -14.31 4.36 16.95
N ASN A 128 -14.07 4.11 15.65
CA ASN A 128 -13.69 5.11 14.62
C ASN A 128 -12.27 5.71 14.69
N GLY A 129 -11.29 4.95 15.20
CA GLY A 129 -9.87 5.26 15.00
C GLY A 129 -9.35 6.46 15.82
N GLY A 130 -8.38 7.19 15.27
CA GLY A 130 -7.67 8.27 15.95
C GLY A 130 -6.16 8.07 16.03
N VAL A 131 -5.48 9.08 16.59
CA VAL A 131 -4.01 9.13 16.68
C VAL A 131 -3.46 7.96 17.49
N GLU A 132 -4.08 7.63 18.62
CA GLU A 132 -3.63 6.51 19.47
C GLU A 132 -3.76 5.16 18.76
N VAL A 133 -4.88 4.93 18.06
CA VAL A 133 -5.07 3.71 17.26
C VAL A 133 -4.04 3.62 16.14
N ALA A 134 -3.71 4.75 15.49
CA ALA A 134 -2.66 4.80 14.48
C ALA A 134 -1.26 4.53 15.06
N ALA A 135 -0.94 5.11 16.22
CA ALA A 135 0.32 4.88 16.92
C ALA A 135 0.49 3.39 17.28
N LYS A 136 -0.56 2.77 17.82
CA LYS A 136 -0.59 1.33 18.11
C LYS A 136 -0.40 0.49 16.86
N LEU A 137 -1.05 0.82 15.74
CA LEU A 137 -0.86 0.07 14.48
C LEU A 137 0.57 0.18 13.94
N ILE A 138 1.14 1.39 13.94
CA ILE A 138 2.54 1.59 13.51
C ILE A 138 3.49 0.80 14.40
N PHE A 139 3.31 0.88 15.74
CA PHE A 139 4.08 0.07 16.68
C PHE A 139 3.97 -1.43 16.38
N LEU A 140 2.75 -1.94 16.22
CA LEU A 140 2.52 -3.35 15.90
C LEU A 140 3.20 -3.72 14.58
N ASN A 141 3.07 -2.92 13.52
CA ASN A 141 3.70 -3.18 12.23
C ASN A 141 5.24 -3.21 12.31
N LYS A 142 5.85 -2.35 13.12
CA LYS A 142 7.31 -2.29 13.28
C LYS A 142 7.87 -3.39 14.18
N THR A 143 7.03 -4.04 14.98
CA THR A 143 7.44 -5.02 15.99
C THR A 143 6.89 -6.42 15.75
N CYS A 144 5.91 -6.60 14.86
CA CYS A 144 5.32 -7.90 14.53
C CYS A 144 6.16 -8.68 13.51
N PHE A 145 5.89 -9.99 13.44
CA PHE A 145 6.55 -10.88 12.49
C PHE A 145 6.40 -10.38 11.05
N ASN A 146 7.54 -10.12 10.41
CA ASN A 146 7.66 -9.61 9.05
C ASN A 146 6.93 -8.30 8.74
N GLY A 147 6.45 -7.54 9.73
CA GLY A 147 5.71 -6.30 9.52
C GLY A 147 4.46 -6.49 8.67
N LEU A 148 3.76 -7.60 8.88
CA LEU A 148 2.52 -7.91 8.20
C LEU A 148 1.34 -7.16 8.82
N TYR A 149 0.35 -6.87 7.99
CA TYR A 149 -1.00 -6.58 8.44
C TYR A 149 -1.87 -7.82 8.17
N ARG A 150 -2.44 -8.41 9.22
CA ARG A 150 -3.35 -9.56 9.10
C ARG A 150 -4.36 -9.53 10.23
N VAL A 151 -5.62 -9.75 9.86
CA VAL A 151 -6.75 -9.86 10.79
C VAL A 151 -7.39 -11.25 10.71
N ASN A 152 -8.07 -11.65 11.78
CA ASN A 152 -8.92 -12.85 11.77
C ASN A 152 -10.33 -12.51 11.24
N SER A 153 -11.24 -13.50 11.25
CA SER A 153 -12.65 -13.33 10.84
C SER A 153 -13.45 -12.37 11.73
N LYS A 154 -12.94 -12.01 12.91
CA LYS A 154 -13.50 -10.98 13.79
C LYS A 154 -12.89 -9.59 13.56
N ASN A 155 -12.10 -9.42 12.49
CA ASN A 155 -11.35 -8.20 12.18
C ASN A 155 -10.30 -7.82 13.25
N GLU A 156 -9.85 -8.78 14.07
CA GLU A 156 -8.82 -8.56 15.08
C GLU A 156 -7.43 -8.83 14.49
N PHE A 157 -6.51 -7.89 14.66
CA PHE A 157 -5.10 -8.04 14.30
C PHE A 157 -4.49 -9.22 15.08
N ASN A 158 -3.89 -10.16 14.35
CA ASN A 158 -3.46 -11.46 14.90
C ASN A 158 -2.03 -11.86 14.51
N VAL A 159 -1.18 -10.91 14.10
CA VAL A 159 0.23 -11.19 13.79
C VAL A 159 1.01 -11.40 15.11
N PRO A 160 1.89 -12.42 15.21
CA PRO A 160 2.72 -12.62 16.40
C PRO A 160 3.85 -11.58 16.50
N PHE A 161 4.43 -11.48 17.69
CA PHE A 161 5.62 -10.64 17.94
C PHE A 161 6.81 -11.12 17.09
N GLY A 162 7.56 -10.18 16.50
CA GLY A 162 8.64 -10.45 15.54
C GLY A 162 10.05 -10.46 16.12
N ASP A 163 10.21 -10.11 17.39
CA ASP A 163 11.48 -10.20 18.15
C ASP A 163 12.69 -9.48 17.51
N TYR A 164 12.48 -8.27 17.01
CA TYR A 164 13.57 -7.43 16.50
C TYR A 164 14.37 -6.81 17.65
N LYS A 165 15.71 -6.77 17.52
CA LYS A 165 16.60 -6.23 18.55
C LYS A 165 16.40 -4.73 18.79
N ASN A 166 16.39 -3.94 17.71
CA ASN A 166 16.25 -2.48 17.76
C ASN A 166 15.34 -1.99 16.61
N PRO A 167 14.02 -2.21 16.68
CA PRO A 167 13.10 -1.74 15.66
C PRO A 167 13.01 -0.21 15.72
N LYS A 168 13.15 0.46 14.57
CA LYS A 168 12.83 1.89 14.45
C LYS A 168 11.31 2.04 14.40
N ILE A 169 10.68 2.29 15.54
CA ILE A 169 9.24 2.43 15.70
C ILE A 169 8.83 3.86 15.34
N CYS A 170 9.47 4.86 15.95
CA CYS A 170 9.22 6.26 15.65
C CYS A 170 10.24 6.79 14.63
N ASP A 171 9.86 6.83 13.35
CA ASP A 171 10.63 7.51 12.32
C ASP A 171 10.21 8.97 12.18
N ARG A 172 10.57 9.81 13.17
CA ARG A 172 10.16 11.22 13.24
C ARG A 172 10.40 11.98 11.94
N GLU A 173 11.59 11.84 11.35
CA GLU A 173 11.94 12.56 10.12
C GLU A 173 11.09 12.12 8.93
N ASN A 174 10.90 10.80 8.75
CA ASN A 174 10.05 10.29 7.69
C ASN A 174 8.58 10.67 7.89
N LEU A 175 8.07 10.62 9.12
CA LEU A 175 6.68 10.99 9.42
C LEU A 175 6.38 12.45 9.10
N LEU A 176 7.32 13.36 9.39
CA LEU A 176 7.19 14.77 9.01
C LEU A 176 7.19 14.95 7.48
N ALA A 177 8.14 14.34 6.78
CA ALA A 177 8.20 14.39 5.31
C ALA A 177 6.94 13.79 4.64
N VAL A 178 6.47 12.66 5.15
CA VAL A 178 5.21 12.03 4.69
C VAL A 178 4.03 12.96 4.95
N SER A 179 3.96 13.60 6.11
CA SER A 179 2.87 14.53 6.45
C SER A 179 2.79 15.71 5.47
N GLU A 180 3.93 16.26 5.06
CA GLU A 180 4.01 17.33 4.05
C GLU A 180 3.47 16.87 2.70
N ILE A 181 3.92 15.72 2.20
CA ILE A 181 3.47 15.17 0.91
C ILE A 181 1.97 14.82 0.93
N LEU A 182 1.46 14.27 2.05
CA LEU A 182 0.05 13.93 2.20
C LEU A 182 -0.89 15.15 2.18
N GLN A 183 -0.38 16.38 2.32
CA GLN A 183 -1.22 17.58 2.16
C GLN A 183 -1.79 17.70 0.74
N LEU A 184 -1.10 17.13 -0.26
CA LEU A 184 -1.53 17.12 -1.66
C LEU A 184 -2.66 16.10 -1.94
N ALA A 185 -2.94 15.19 -1.00
CA ALA A 185 -3.77 14.02 -1.23
C ALA A 185 -5.10 14.04 -0.47
N GLU A 186 -6.20 13.66 -1.14
CA GLU A 186 -7.43 13.22 -0.48
C GLU A 186 -7.33 11.70 -0.24
N ILE A 187 -7.47 11.27 1.02
CA ILE A 187 -7.36 9.85 1.41
C ILE A 187 -8.74 9.37 1.84
N VAL A 188 -9.27 8.35 1.18
CA VAL A 188 -10.65 7.89 1.35
C VAL A 188 -10.69 6.41 1.68
N CYS A 189 -11.43 6.05 2.74
CA CYS A 189 -11.75 4.66 3.03
C CYS A 189 -12.91 4.21 2.15
N GLY A 190 -12.68 3.25 1.25
CA GLY A 190 -13.74 2.67 0.44
C GLY A 190 -13.27 1.91 -0.78
N ASP A 191 -14.24 1.24 -1.40
CA ASP A 191 -14.08 0.48 -2.64
C ASP A 191 -13.51 1.34 -3.78
N PHE A 192 -12.63 0.73 -4.58
CA PHE A 192 -11.90 1.38 -5.68
C PHE A 192 -12.82 2.10 -6.69
N ILE A 193 -14.04 1.60 -6.91
CA ILE A 193 -15.01 2.20 -7.83
C ILE A 193 -15.38 3.63 -7.41
N LYS A 194 -15.32 3.95 -6.11
CA LYS A 194 -15.64 5.30 -5.62
C LYS A 194 -14.68 6.37 -6.13
N SER A 195 -13.48 5.99 -6.59
CA SER A 195 -12.51 6.92 -7.17
C SER A 195 -12.93 7.47 -8.54
N LYS A 196 -13.90 6.83 -9.22
CA LYS A 196 -14.34 7.18 -10.58
C LYS A 196 -14.79 8.62 -10.77
N LYS A 197 -15.25 9.29 -9.71
CA LYS A 197 -15.70 10.68 -9.73
C LYS A 197 -14.56 11.67 -10.02
N TYR A 198 -13.31 11.27 -9.81
CA TYR A 198 -12.12 12.12 -10.00
C TYR A 198 -11.37 11.82 -11.31
N ILE A 199 -11.89 10.91 -12.12
CA ILE A 199 -11.22 10.42 -13.33
C ILE A 199 -11.74 11.17 -14.55
N ASN A 200 -10.83 11.79 -15.29
CA ASN A 200 -11.06 12.46 -16.58
C ASN A 200 -9.81 12.37 -17.46
N ASN A 201 -9.83 13.01 -18.63
CA ASN A 201 -8.74 12.97 -19.60
C ASN A 201 -7.40 13.60 -19.17
N LYS A 202 -7.31 14.20 -17.98
CA LYS A 202 -6.07 14.69 -17.35
C LYS A 202 -5.68 13.88 -16.12
N THR A 203 -6.21 12.67 -15.99
CA THR A 203 -5.98 11.77 -14.86
C THR A 203 -5.13 10.59 -15.29
N PHE A 204 -4.12 10.27 -14.47
CA PHE A 204 -3.43 9.00 -14.49
C PHE A 204 -3.87 8.16 -13.29
N VAL A 205 -4.13 6.87 -13.53
CA VAL A 205 -4.61 5.94 -12.50
C VAL A 205 -3.61 4.79 -12.34
N TYR A 206 -3.08 4.61 -11.13
CA TYR A 206 -2.26 3.44 -10.81
C TYR A 206 -3.09 2.44 -9.99
N LEU A 207 -3.17 1.20 -10.47
CA LEU A 207 -4.00 0.14 -9.90
C LEU A 207 -3.11 -1.02 -9.44
N ASP A 208 -3.12 -1.31 -8.14
CA ASP A 208 -2.39 -2.43 -7.56
C ASP A 208 -3.29 -3.25 -6.62
N PRO A 209 -4.27 -3.98 -7.17
CA PRO A 209 -5.22 -4.75 -6.38
C PRO A 209 -4.53 -5.90 -5.63
N PRO A 210 -5.19 -6.47 -4.61
CA PRO A 210 -4.79 -7.79 -4.12
C PRO A 210 -4.76 -8.80 -5.27
N TYR A 211 -3.70 -9.59 -5.33
CA TYR A 211 -3.49 -10.56 -6.40
C TYR A 211 -4.48 -11.71 -6.33
N ARG A 212 -4.86 -12.20 -7.52
CA ARG A 212 -5.68 -13.41 -7.65
C ARG A 212 -4.96 -14.60 -6.98
N PRO A 213 -5.59 -15.32 -6.06
CA PRO A 213 -4.99 -16.52 -5.47
C PRO A 213 -4.70 -17.56 -6.56
N LEU A 214 -3.47 -18.06 -6.63
CA LEU A 214 -3.05 -18.99 -7.69
C LEU A 214 -3.26 -20.48 -7.33
N ASN A 215 -3.56 -20.80 -6.07
CA ASN A 215 -3.78 -22.18 -5.59
C ASN A 215 -5.13 -22.38 -4.89
N ALA A 216 -5.77 -23.54 -5.13
CA ALA A 216 -7.00 -23.96 -4.43
C ALA A 216 -6.83 -24.07 -2.90
N THR A 217 -5.63 -24.41 -2.42
CA THR A 217 -5.29 -24.41 -0.98
C THR A 217 -5.08 -23.01 -0.40
N ALA A 218 -4.68 -22.03 -1.22
CA ALA A 218 -4.64 -20.62 -0.80
C ALA A 218 -6.05 -20.05 -0.65
N SER A 219 -6.96 -20.44 -1.54
CA SER A 219 -8.41 -20.19 -1.45
C SER A 219 -9.03 -20.76 -0.16
N PHE A 220 -8.59 -21.93 0.29
CA PHE A 220 -9.12 -22.57 1.50
C PHE A 220 -8.75 -21.85 2.81
N THR A 221 -7.68 -21.04 2.81
CA THR A 221 -7.26 -20.23 3.97
C THR A 221 -7.86 -18.83 4.03
N SER A 222 -8.60 -18.41 3.00
CA SER A 222 -9.14 -17.05 2.87
C SER A 222 -10.68 -17.03 2.85
N TYR A 223 -11.32 -17.64 3.84
CA TYR A 223 -12.70 -17.30 4.22
C TYR A 223 -12.73 -15.98 5.02
N SER A 224 -12.03 -14.96 4.53
CA SER A 224 -12.21 -13.59 4.99
C SER A 224 -13.27 -12.95 4.11
N LYS A 225 -14.27 -12.30 4.72
CA LYS A 225 -15.32 -11.50 4.05
C LYS A 225 -14.78 -10.41 3.12
N ASP A 226 -13.46 -10.17 3.15
CA ASP A 226 -12.71 -9.11 2.44
C ASP A 226 -11.69 -9.66 1.42
N SER A 227 -11.81 -10.91 0.95
CA SER A 227 -10.91 -11.43 -0.09
C SER A 227 -11.30 -10.88 -1.47
N PHE A 228 -10.34 -10.29 -2.19
CA PHE A 228 -10.53 -9.77 -3.55
C PHE A 228 -10.70 -10.94 -4.52
N SER A 229 -11.94 -11.21 -4.91
CA SER A 229 -12.35 -12.39 -5.66
C SER A 229 -12.04 -12.27 -7.16
N GLU A 230 -12.23 -13.37 -7.92
CA GLU A 230 -12.20 -13.30 -9.39
C GLU A 230 -13.29 -12.35 -9.93
N GLN A 231 -14.44 -12.27 -9.27
CA GLN A 231 -15.49 -11.32 -9.64
C GLN A 231 -15.04 -9.87 -9.41
N ASP A 232 -14.23 -9.61 -8.38
CA ASP A 232 -13.64 -8.28 -8.16
C ASP A 232 -12.55 -7.96 -9.18
N GLN A 233 -11.80 -8.96 -9.67
CA GLN A 233 -10.90 -8.80 -10.81
C GLN A 233 -11.67 -8.44 -12.10
N ILE A 234 -12.84 -9.05 -12.33
CA ILE A 234 -13.72 -8.70 -13.45
C ILE A 234 -14.23 -7.25 -13.31
N ARG A 235 -14.74 -6.88 -12.12
CA ARG A 235 -15.14 -5.49 -11.80
C ARG A 235 -14.01 -4.50 -12.03
N LEU A 236 -12.77 -4.89 -11.71
CA LEU A 236 -11.59 -4.06 -11.94
C LEU A 236 -11.28 -3.89 -13.44
N ALA A 237 -11.44 -4.93 -14.26
CA ALA A 237 -11.30 -4.81 -15.70
C ALA A 237 -12.38 -3.90 -16.31
N ASP A 238 -13.64 -4.00 -15.86
CA ASP A 238 -14.71 -3.08 -16.26
C ASP A 238 -14.41 -1.64 -15.85
N PHE A 239 -13.84 -1.45 -14.66
CA PHE A 239 -13.40 -0.15 -14.21
C PHE A 239 -12.27 0.42 -15.09
N CYS A 240 -11.32 -0.40 -15.54
CA CYS A 240 -10.28 0.02 -16.49
C CYS A 240 -10.86 0.49 -17.84
N ARG A 241 -11.91 -0.18 -18.35
CA ARG A 241 -12.65 0.27 -19.53
C ARG A 241 -13.36 1.61 -19.28
N GLU A 242 -13.90 1.83 -18.09
CA GLU A 242 -14.49 3.13 -17.73
C GLU A 242 -13.43 4.23 -17.70
N ILE A 243 -12.24 3.95 -17.16
CA ILE A 243 -11.11 4.89 -17.16
C ILE A 243 -10.75 5.30 -18.59
N GLU A 244 -10.56 4.33 -19.48
CA GLU A 244 -10.26 4.57 -20.89
C GLU A 244 -11.36 5.40 -21.58
N ARG A 245 -12.64 5.06 -21.37
CA ARG A 245 -13.77 5.80 -21.95
C ARG A 245 -13.82 7.26 -21.51
N LYS A 246 -13.28 7.59 -20.34
CA LYS A 246 -13.14 8.98 -19.85
C LYS A 246 -11.92 9.71 -20.42
N GLY A 247 -11.15 9.05 -21.29
CA GLY A 247 -9.91 9.56 -21.88
C GLY A 247 -8.72 9.55 -20.92
N ALA A 248 -8.84 8.90 -19.76
CA ALA A 248 -7.76 8.79 -18.79
C ALA A 248 -6.80 7.66 -19.17
N LYS A 249 -5.58 7.71 -18.61
CA LYS A 249 -4.57 6.66 -18.75
C LYS A 249 -4.43 5.87 -17.46
N PHE A 250 -4.18 4.57 -17.56
CA PHE A 250 -3.88 3.75 -16.39
C PHE A 250 -2.67 2.84 -16.58
N LEU A 251 -2.11 2.45 -15.44
CA LEU A 251 -1.20 1.33 -15.30
C LEU A 251 -1.72 0.43 -14.18
N LEU A 252 -1.88 -0.86 -14.48
CA LEU A 252 -2.31 -1.86 -13.51
C LEU A 252 -1.21 -2.90 -13.32
N SER A 253 -0.87 -3.21 -12.06
CA SER A 253 -0.01 -4.35 -11.71
C SER A 253 -0.80 -5.53 -11.19
N ASN A 254 -0.44 -6.75 -11.60
CA ASN A 254 -1.04 -7.98 -11.07
C ASN A 254 -0.04 -9.15 -11.06
N SER A 255 -0.36 -10.23 -10.36
CA SER A 255 0.38 -11.49 -10.48
C SER A 255 0.18 -12.11 -11.86
N ASP A 256 1.21 -12.75 -12.42
CA ASP A 256 1.04 -13.58 -13.63
C ASP A 256 0.66 -15.02 -13.25
N PRO A 257 -0.57 -15.49 -13.54
CA PRO A 257 -0.99 -16.84 -13.21
C PRO A 257 -0.23 -17.90 -14.01
N LYS A 258 0.40 -17.50 -15.13
CA LYS A 258 1.22 -18.40 -15.95
C LYS A 258 2.54 -18.83 -15.29
N ASN A 259 2.90 -18.22 -14.16
CA ASN A 259 3.97 -18.74 -13.31
C ASN A 259 3.62 -20.12 -12.73
N GLU A 260 2.35 -20.41 -12.50
CA GLU A 260 1.87 -21.69 -11.95
C GLU A 260 1.20 -22.55 -13.02
N ASN A 261 0.35 -21.95 -13.86
CA ASN A 261 -0.36 -22.65 -14.93
C ASN A 261 -0.28 -21.88 -16.25
N LYS A 262 0.54 -22.36 -17.19
CA LYS A 262 0.74 -21.71 -18.51
C LYS A 262 -0.55 -21.56 -19.34
N ASN A 263 -1.57 -22.39 -19.08
CA ASN A 263 -2.85 -22.38 -19.77
C ASN A 263 -3.90 -21.50 -19.06
N ASP A 264 -3.53 -20.83 -17.97
CA ASP A 264 -4.40 -19.84 -17.34
C ASP A 264 -4.36 -18.54 -18.13
N HIS A 265 -5.45 -18.29 -18.87
CA HIS A 265 -5.64 -17.10 -19.71
C HIS A 265 -6.62 -16.10 -19.09
N PHE A 266 -6.87 -16.19 -17.78
CA PHE A 266 -7.88 -15.36 -17.10
C PHE A 266 -7.68 -13.87 -17.37
N PHE A 267 -6.46 -13.35 -17.13
CA PHE A 267 -6.18 -11.92 -17.31
C PHE A 267 -6.18 -11.49 -18.78
N GLU A 268 -5.69 -12.32 -19.71
CA GLU A 268 -5.81 -12.03 -21.14
C GLU A 268 -7.26 -11.93 -21.60
N ASN A 269 -8.15 -12.74 -21.04
CA ASN A 269 -9.57 -12.70 -21.37
C ASN A 269 -10.26 -11.45 -20.81
N ILE A 270 -10.09 -11.16 -19.51
CA ILE A 270 -10.81 -10.05 -18.88
C ILE A 270 -10.23 -8.68 -19.25
N PHE A 271 -8.94 -8.58 -19.60
CA PHE A 271 -8.30 -7.34 -20.07
C PHE A 271 -8.12 -7.31 -21.59
N LYS A 272 -8.89 -8.10 -22.35
CA LYS A 272 -8.87 -8.07 -23.82
C LYS A 272 -9.08 -6.65 -24.34
N GLY A 273 -8.18 -6.20 -25.21
CA GLY A 273 -8.16 -4.84 -25.78
C GLY A 273 -7.12 -3.91 -25.14
N PHE A 274 -6.53 -4.30 -24.01
CA PHE A 274 -5.42 -3.59 -23.37
C PHE A 274 -4.07 -4.26 -23.65
N ASP A 275 -3.00 -3.49 -23.49
CA ASP A 275 -1.64 -3.98 -23.60
C ASP A 275 -1.23 -4.71 -22.32
N ILE A 276 -0.88 -5.99 -22.43
CA ILE A 276 -0.46 -6.82 -21.29
C ILE A 276 1.02 -7.14 -21.43
N CYS A 277 1.84 -6.52 -20.59
CA CYS A 277 3.28 -6.74 -20.51
C CYS A 277 3.62 -7.68 -19.34
N ARG A 278 4.58 -8.58 -19.55
CA ARG A 278 5.16 -9.43 -18.51
C ARG A 278 6.53 -8.92 -18.12
N VAL A 279 6.69 -8.52 -16.86
CA VAL A 279 7.98 -8.06 -16.31
C VAL A 279 8.51 -9.09 -15.33
N LYS A 280 9.84 -9.23 -15.28
CA LYS A 280 10.49 -10.14 -14.33
C LYS A 280 10.56 -9.48 -12.96
N ALA A 281 10.04 -10.13 -11.92
CA ALA A 281 10.11 -9.65 -10.55
C ALA A 281 10.88 -10.64 -9.65
N SER A 282 11.74 -10.11 -8.78
CA SER A 282 12.43 -10.90 -7.76
C SER A 282 11.59 -10.95 -6.47
N ARG A 283 10.90 -12.06 -6.17
CA ARG A 283 10.27 -12.23 -4.84
C ARG A 283 11.27 -12.81 -3.84
N MET A 284 11.61 -12.04 -2.80
CA MET A 284 12.47 -12.51 -1.69
C MET A 284 11.72 -13.27 -0.58
N ILE A 285 10.39 -13.46 -0.69
CA ILE A 285 9.58 -14.02 0.39
C ILE A 285 9.17 -15.45 0.04
N ASN A 286 10.11 -16.40 0.06
CA ASN A 286 9.75 -17.81 0.07
C ASN A 286 10.78 -18.61 0.91
N CYS A 287 10.31 -19.35 1.91
CA CYS A 287 11.17 -20.09 2.85
C CYS A 287 11.88 -21.31 2.23
N LYS A 288 11.65 -21.63 0.95
CA LYS A 288 12.21 -22.81 0.28
C LYS A 288 13.21 -22.41 -0.80
N ALA A 289 14.47 -22.79 -0.59
CA ALA A 289 15.61 -22.47 -1.46
C ALA A 289 15.49 -22.97 -2.91
N ILE A 290 14.57 -23.91 -3.20
CA ILE A 290 14.41 -24.62 -4.49
C ILE A 290 13.43 -23.91 -5.44
N GLY A 291 12.63 -22.94 -4.95
CA GLY A 291 11.67 -22.18 -5.77
C GLY A 291 12.19 -20.85 -6.33
N ARG A 292 13.51 -20.61 -6.31
CA ARG A 292 14.13 -19.36 -6.78
C ARG A 292 14.22 -19.33 -8.32
N GLY A 293 13.07 -19.35 -8.99
CA GLY A 293 12.93 -19.00 -10.41
C GLY A 293 12.54 -17.53 -10.59
N GLN A 294 12.82 -16.94 -11.76
CA GLN A 294 12.29 -15.62 -12.13
C GLN A 294 10.77 -15.74 -12.30
N ILE A 295 10.01 -15.12 -11.39
CA ILE A 295 8.54 -15.02 -11.47
C ILE A 295 8.22 -13.79 -12.30
N SER A 296 7.25 -13.88 -13.22
CA SER A 296 6.72 -12.72 -13.93
C SER A 296 5.59 -12.04 -13.16
N GLU A 297 5.48 -10.73 -13.31
CA GLU A 297 4.30 -9.95 -12.93
C GLU A 297 3.71 -9.29 -14.19
N LEU A 298 2.41 -9.05 -14.16
CA LEU A 298 1.69 -8.40 -15.25
C LEU A 298 1.66 -6.89 -15.01
N LEU A 299 1.96 -6.13 -16.05
CA LEU A 299 1.68 -4.70 -16.15
C LEU A 299 0.73 -4.47 -17.33
N ILE A 300 -0.42 -3.86 -17.07
CA ILE A 300 -1.51 -3.68 -18.04
C ILE A 300 -1.78 -2.19 -18.24
N THR A 301 -1.88 -1.74 -19.50
CA THR A 301 -2.06 -0.32 -19.89
C THR A 301 -3.06 -0.14 -21.04
N ASN A 302 -3.58 1.08 -21.20
CA ASN A 302 -4.41 1.51 -22.34
C ASN A 302 -3.77 2.64 -23.17
#